data_AF-A0AAW6FUM1-F1
#
_entry.id   AF-A0AAW6FUM1-F1
#
_cell.length_a   1.000
_cell.length_b   1.000
_cell.length_c   1.000
_cell.angle_alpha   90.00
_cell.angle_beta   90.00
_cell.angle_gamma   90.00
#
_symmetry.space_group_name_H-M   'P 1'
#
loop_
_entity.id
_entity.type
_entity.pdbx_description
1 polymer ?
#
loop_
_entity_poly.entity_id
_entity_poly.type
_entity_poly.pdbx_seq_one_letter_code
_entity_poly.pdbx_strand_id
1 'polypeptide(L)' 'MTQRKIALSIEEAADYTGIGRNTLRQLVEWKKLPVLKVGRKVLIKTDILEMFMEANEGRDLRDRGNVKAVTRTAAN' A
#
# COMPACT_ATOMS: atom_id res chain seq x y z
N MET A 1 17.26 0.34 18.02
CA MET A 1 17.11 0.36 16.56
C MET A 1 16.04 -0.64 16.16
N THR A 2 14.82 -0.18 15.89
CA THR A 2 13.75 -1.04 15.38
C THR A 2 14.11 -1.44 13.95
N GLN A 3 14.29 -2.74 13.72
CA GLN A 3 14.60 -3.30 12.41
C GLN A 3 13.44 -2.94 11.46
N ARG A 4 13.70 -2.15 10.41
CA ARG A 4 12.67 -1.82 9.41
C ARG A 4 12.26 -3.11 8.72
N LYS A 5 10.99 -3.51 8.89
CA LYS A 5 10.44 -4.68 8.19
C LYS A 5 10.41 -4.39 6.69
N ILE A 6 10.79 -5.38 5.90
CA ILE A 6 10.81 -5.29 4.42
C ILE A 6 9.38 -5.19 3.85
N ALA A 7 8.42 -5.83 4.53
CA ALA A 7 7.02 -5.75 4.20
C ALA A 7 6.16 -5.74 5.47
N LEU A 8 5.02 -5.08 5.36
CA LEU A 8 4.02 -4.88 6.40
C LEU A 8 2.74 -5.61 6.01
N SER A 9 2.08 -6.23 6.97
CA SER A 9 0.68 -6.65 6.82
C SER A 9 -0.24 -5.44 6.66
N ILE A 10 -1.51 -5.66 6.28
CA ILE A 10 -2.53 -4.61 6.22
C ILE A 10 -2.72 -3.89 7.57
N GLU A 11 -2.58 -4.63 8.68
CA GLU A 11 -2.70 -4.06 10.03
C GLU A 11 -1.51 -3.17 10.36
N GLU A 12 -0.30 -3.67 10.15
CA GLU A 12 0.92 -2.89 10.37
C GLU A 12 1.02 -1.67 9.44
N ALA A 13 0.54 -1.78 8.19
CA ALA A 13 0.47 -0.66 7.26
C ALA A 13 -0.56 0.39 7.70
N ALA A 14 -1.68 -0.04 8.30
CA ALA A 14 -2.67 0.87 8.87
C ALA A 14 -2.08 1.63 10.06
N ASP A 15 -1.37 0.94 10.96
CA ASP A 15 -0.70 1.56 12.11
C ASP A 15 0.44 2.49 11.67
N TYR A 16 1.15 2.14 10.60
CA TYR A 16 2.24 2.94 10.05
C TYR A 16 1.76 4.23 9.35
N THR A 17 0.70 4.15 8.56
CA THR A 17 0.23 5.27 7.71
C THR A 17 -0.94 6.06 8.28
N GLY A 18 -1.64 5.51 9.28
CA GLY A 18 -2.92 6.03 9.77
C GLY A 18 -4.10 5.74 8.83
N ILE A 19 -3.91 5.05 7.71
CA ILE A 19 -4.99 4.70 6.78
C ILE A 19 -5.78 3.52 7.32
N GLY A 20 -7.11 3.62 7.33
CA GLY A 20 -7.99 2.53 7.76
C GLY A 20 -7.77 1.22 6.98
N ARG A 21 -7.78 0.10 7.69
CA ARG A 21 -7.60 -1.26 7.12
C ARG A 21 -8.54 -1.56 5.94
N ASN A 22 -9.79 -1.08 5.99
CA ASN A 22 -10.75 -1.26 4.91
C ASN A 22 -10.36 -0.48 3.65
N THR A 23 -9.88 0.75 3.80
CA THR A 23 -9.36 1.56 2.68
C THR A 23 -8.14 0.88 2.06
N LEU A 24 -7.20 0.38 2.86
CA LEU A 24 -6.05 -0.38 2.35
C LEU A 24 -6.50 -1.63 1.55
N ARG A 25 -7.51 -2.36 2.03
CA ARG A 25 -8.07 -3.50 1.28
C ARG A 25 -8.70 -3.08 -0.04
N GLN A 26 -9.46 -1.98 -0.07
CA GLN A 26 -10.05 -1.44 -1.29
C GLN A 26 -8.97 -1.01 -2.29
N LEU A 27 -7.91 -0.33 -1.84
CA LEU A 27 -6.79 0.09 -2.68
C LEU A 27 -6.09 -1.11 -3.35
N VAL A 28 -5.95 -2.21 -2.62
CA VAL A 28 -5.43 -3.48 -3.15
C VAL A 28 -6.39 -4.10 -4.16
N GLU A 29 -7.69 -4.13 -3.85
CA GLU A 29 -8.74 -4.65 -4.74
C GLU A 29 -8.84 -3.85 -6.04
N TRP A 30 -8.70 -2.53 -5.97
CA TRP A 30 -8.67 -1.64 -7.12
C TRP A 30 -7.37 -1.71 -7.91
N LYS A 31 -6.41 -2.56 -7.48
CA LYS A 31 -5.08 -2.71 -8.08
C LYS A 31 -4.27 -1.40 -8.11
N LYS A 32 -4.54 -0.49 -7.18
CA LYS A 32 -3.80 0.77 -7.02
C LYS A 32 -2.53 0.56 -6.18
N LEU A 33 -2.58 -0.37 -5.24
CA LEU A 33 -1.48 -0.73 -4.36
C LEU A 33 -1.03 -2.17 -4.63
N PRO A 34 0.22 -2.40 -5.10
CA PRO A 34 0.73 -3.73 -5.38
C PRO A 34 1.13 -4.44 -4.08
N VAL A 35 0.83 -5.73 -3.99
CA VAL A 35 0.99 -6.53 -2.78
C VAL A 35 1.53 -7.94 -3.08
N LEU A 36 2.13 -8.54 -2.06
CA LEU A 36 2.49 -9.95 -2.03
C LEU A 36 1.39 -10.72 -1.30
N LYS A 37 0.83 -11.75 -1.95
CA LYS A 37 -0.17 -12.64 -1.36
C LYS A 37 0.50 -13.94 -0.90
N VAL A 38 0.34 -14.28 0.38
CA VAL A 38 0.83 -15.53 0.98
C VAL A 38 -0.35 -16.23 1.65
N GLY A 39 -1.01 -17.12 0.91
CA GLY A 39 -2.27 -17.71 1.33
C GLY A 39 -3.33 -16.63 1.61
N ARG A 40 -3.82 -16.55 2.85
CA ARG A 40 -4.78 -15.53 3.29
C ARG A 40 -4.13 -14.20 3.70
N LYS A 41 -2.81 -14.16 3.84
CA LYS A 41 -2.07 -12.94 4.24
C LYS A 41 -1.75 -12.07 3.03
N VAL A 42 -1.89 -10.76 3.22
CA VAL A 42 -1.50 -9.73 2.25
C VAL A 42 -0.39 -8.90 2.88
N LEU A 43 0.74 -8.82 2.18
CA LEU A 43 1.92 -8.06 2.60
C LEU A 43 2.18 -6.94 1.59
N ILE A 44 2.36 -5.72 2.10
CA ILE A 44 2.71 -4.52 1.33
C ILE A 44 4.18 -4.24 1.63
N LYS A 45 5.02 -4.12 0.60
CA LYS A 45 6.41 -3.74 0.85
C LYS A 45 6.47 -2.28 1.31
N THR A 46 7.36 -1.98 2.25
CA THR A 46 7.46 -0.65 2.86
C THR A 46 7.85 0.42 1.84
N ASP A 47 8.75 0.09 0.90
CA ASP A 47 9.18 0.97 -0.20
C ASP A 47 8.01 1.37 -1.13
N ILE A 48 7.17 0.40 -1.47
CA ILE A 48 5.97 0.61 -2.28
C ILE A 48 4.94 1.46 -1.53
N LEU A 49 4.79 1.24 -0.22
CA LEU A 49 3.85 1.99 0.60
C LEU A 49 4.26 3.46 0.69
N GLU A 50 5.55 3.74 0.91
CA GLU A 50 6.09 5.11 0.94
C GLU A 50 5.89 5.80 -0.42
N MET A 51 6.25 5.14 -1.52
CA MET A 51 6.01 5.65 -2.88
C MET A 51 4.51 5.90 -3.16
N PHE A 52 3.62 5.06 -2.62
CA PHE A 52 2.17 5.27 -2.74
C PHE A 52 1.70 6.52 -2.02
N MET A 53 2.22 6.78 -0.81
CA MET A 53 1.88 7.97 -0.03
C MET A 53 2.29 9.23 -0.76
N GLU A 54 3.53 9.28 -1.26
CA GLU A 54 4.04 10.42 -2.04
C GLU A 54 3.24 10.65 -3.33
N ALA A 55 2.95 9.58 -4.09
CA ALA A 55 2.23 9.69 -5.35
C ALA A 55 0.76 10.15 -5.19
N ASN A 56 0.18 9.96 -4.00
CA ASN A 56 -1.22 10.24 -3.70
C ASN A 56 -1.42 11.37 -2.69
N GLU A 57 -0.39 12.15 -2.39
CA GLU A 57 -0.53 13.33 -1.55
C GLU A 57 -1.58 14.31 -2.13
N GLY A 58 -2.50 14.77 -1.27
CA GLY A 58 -3.61 15.65 -1.65
C GLY A 58 -4.75 14.98 -2.43
N ARG A 59 -4.78 13.65 -2.55
CA ARG A 59 -5.85 12.91 -3.25
C ARG A 59 -6.81 12.24 -2.27
N ASP A 60 -8.06 12.09 -2.68
CA ASP A 60 -9.03 11.28 -1.93
C ASP A 60 -8.79 9.79 -2.20
N LEU A 61 -8.31 9.08 -1.18
CA LEU A 61 -8.05 7.64 -1.24
C LEU A 61 -9.31 6.77 -1.32
N ARG A 62 -10.49 7.35 -1.10
CA ARG A 62 -11.79 6.67 -1.25
C ARG A 62 -12.36 6.79 -2.66
N ASP A 63 -11.86 7.70 -3.47
CA ASP A 63 -12.25 7.84 -4.88
C ASP A 63 -11.28 7.05 -5.78
N ARG A 64 -11.76 5.91 -6.27
CA ARG A 64 -11.02 5.04 -7.19
C ARG A 64 -10.50 5.77 -8.45
N GLY A 65 -11.22 6.79 -8.93
CA GLY A 65 -10.85 7.59 -10.09
C GLY A 65 -9.71 8.57 -9.79
N ASN A 66 -9.69 9.12 -8.58
CA ASN A 66 -8.69 10.09 -8.13
C ASN A 66 -7.36 9.41 -7.77
N VAL A 67 -7.39 8.23 -7.16
CA VAL A 67 -6.18 7.52 -6.71
C VAL A 67 -5.27 7.12 -7.88
N LYS A 68 -3.99 7.49 -7.79
CA LYS A 68 -2.94 7.01 -8.69
C LYS A 68 -2.51 5.60 -8.28
N ALA A 69 -2.45 4.72 -9.28
CA ALA A 69 -1.86 3.40 -9.10
C ALA A 69 -0.34 3.54 -9.03
N VAL A 70 0.28 2.84 -8.08
CA VAL A 70 1.72 2.64 -8.09
C VAL A 70 2.05 1.28 -8.67
N THR A 71 3.03 1.23 -9.56
CA THR A 71 3.54 -0.02 -10.14
C THR A 71 5.04 -0.07 -9.94
N ARG A 72 5.57 -1.27 -9.72
CA ARG A 72 7.02 -1.47 -9.79
C ARG A 72 7.35 -1.75 -11.25
N THR A 73 7.96 -0.80 -11.94
CA THR A 73 8.59 -1.09 -13.23
C THR A 73 9.69 -2.12 -12.94
N ALA A 74 9.60 -3.31 -13.55
CA ALA A 74 10.72 -4.23 -13.53
C ALA A 74 11.87 -3.54 -14.27
N ALA A 75 12.89 -3.09 -13.53
CA ALA A 75 14.19 -2.87 -14.14
C ALA A 75 14.67 -4.25 -14.58
N ASN A 76 14.59 -4.50 -15.89
CA ASN A 76 15.33 -5.59 -16.53
C ASN A 76 16.81 -5.25 -16.54
#